data_AF-A0A1F5AJH8-F1
#
_entry.id   AF-A0A1F5AJH8-F1
#
_cell.length_a   1.000
_cell.length_b   1.000
_cell.length_c   1.000
_cell.angle_alpha   90.00
_cell.angle_beta   90.00
_cell.angle_gamma   90.00
#
_symmetry.space_group_name_H-M   'P 1'
#
loop_
_entity.id
_entity.type
_entity.pdbx_description
1 polymer ?
#
loop_
_entity_poly.entity_id
_entity_poly.type
_entity_poly.pdbx_seq_one_letter_code
_entity_poly.pdbx_strand_id
1 'polypeptide(L)' 'MDETELKDLLLRQNEEFRKLHREHQSCEKKLEVLSSKSFLTEDEKLEEREIKKRKLALKDRMYVLMTQFRGGK' A
#
# COMPACT_ATOMS: atom_id res chain seq x y z
N MET A 1 11.31 13.46 11.90
CA MET A 1 11.39 12.23 11.11
C MET A 1 10.19 12.24 10.20
N ASP A 2 10.40 12.68 8.97
CA ASP A 2 9.37 12.70 7.93
C ASP A 2 8.90 11.26 7.65
N GLU A 3 7.61 11.11 7.34
CA GLU A 3 7.00 9.79 7.05
C GLU A 3 7.72 9.06 5.91
N THR A 4 8.29 9.81 4.98
CA THR A 4 9.11 9.33 3.87
C THR A 4 10.42 8.73 4.35
N GLU A 5 11.11 9.38 5.30
CA GLU A 5 12.39 8.90 5.86
C GLU A 5 12.18 7.60 6.66
N LEU A 6 11.11 7.54 7.46
CA LEU A 6 10.75 6.34 8.22
C LEU A 6 10.39 5.18 7.28
N LYS A 7 9.71 5.48 6.18
CA LYS A 7 9.43 4.52 5.10
C LYS A 7 10.71 3.96 4.48
N ASP A 8 11.67 4.81 4.11
CA ASP A 8 12.93 4.35 3.49
C ASP A 8 13.73 3.49 4.48
N LEU A 9 13.80 3.91 5.74
CA LEU A 9 14.44 3.15 6.80
C LEU A 9 13.80 1.77 6.99
N LEU A 10 12.47 1.70 7.05
CA LEU A 10 11.73 0.44 7.16
C LEU A 10 11.87 -0.43 5.91
N LEU A 11 11.93 0.15 4.71
CA LEU A 11 12.21 -0.62 3.49
C LEU A 11 13.59 -1.28 3.52
N ARG A 12 14.57 -0.64 4.17
CA ARG A 12 15.94 -1.16 4.31
C ARG A 12 16.08 -2.15 5.46
N GLN A 13 15.47 -1.85 6.61
CA GLN A 13 15.65 -2.63 7.84
C GLN A 13 14.58 -3.71 8.05
N ASN A 14 13.42 -3.60 7.41
CA ASN A 14 12.28 -4.48 7.63
C ASN A 14 11.81 -5.13 6.32
N GLU A 15 12.08 -6.42 6.17
CA GLU A 15 11.67 -7.21 5.01
C GLU A 15 10.14 -7.32 4.84
N GLU A 16 9.37 -7.34 5.94
CA GLU A 16 7.91 -7.33 5.86
C GLU A 16 7.41 -6.02 5.26
N PHE A 17 7.99 -4.89 5.67
CA PHE A 17 7.66 -3.59 5.08
C PHE A 17 7.94 -3.55 3.59
N ARG A 18 9.09 -4.11 3.17
CA ARG A 18 9.45 -4.23 1.75
C ARG A 18 8.44 -5.09 0.97
N LYS A 19 7.98 -6.22 1.55
CA LYS A 19 6.93 -7.06 0.93
C LYS A 19 5.60 -6.31 0.82
N LEU A 20 5.16 -5.65 1.89
CA LEU A 20 3.93 -4.85 1.92
C LEU A 20 3.98 -3.72 0.89
N HIS A 21 5.12 -3.02 0.78
CA HIS A 21 5.31 -1.96 -0.20
C HIS A 21 5.23 -2.48 -1.64
N ARG A 22 5.78 -3.67 -1.90
CA ARG A 22 5.75 -4.31 -3.23
C ARG A 22 4.32 -4.76 -3.60
N GLU A 23 3.57 -5.30 -2.66
CA GLU A 23 2.14 -5.59 -2.83
C GLU A 23 1.33 -4.30 -3.04
N HIS A 24 1.64 -3.23 -2.29
CA HIS A 24 0.96 -1.95 -2.40
C HIS A 24 1.18 -1.36 -3.79
N GLN A 25 2.42 -1.38 -4.29
CA GLN A 25 2.74 -0.90 -5.64
C GLN A 25 2.07 -1.73 -6.73
N SER A 26 1.91 -3.05 -6.52
CA SER A 26 1.18 -3.92 -7.45
C SER A 26 -0.32 -3.60 -7.46
N CYS A 27 -0.92 -3.36 -6.28
CA CYS A 27 -2.30 -2.90 -6.16
C CYS A 27 -2.48 -1.53 -6.83
N GLU A 28 -1.56 -0.60 -6.61
CA GLU A 28 -1.61 0.75 -7.18
C GLU A 28 -1.53 0.74 -8.71
N LYS A 29 -0.65 -0.07 -9.30
CA LYS A 29 -0.60 -0.26 -10.76
C LYS A 29 -1.91 -0.84 -11.31
N LYS A 30 -2.48 -1.86 -10.68
CA LYS A 30 -3.76 -2.42 -11.11
C LYS A 30 -4.88 -1.38 -11.00
N LEU A 31 -4.92 -0.63 -9.90
CA LEU A 31 -5.88 0.44 -9.70
C LEU A 31 -5.71 1.56 -10.73
N GLU A 32 -4.48 1.91 -11.09
CA GLU A 32 -4.19 2.95 -12.09
C GLU A 32 -4.66 2.51 -13.48
N VAL A 33 -4.42 1.25 -13.87
CA VAL A 33 -4.93 0.70 -15.14
C VAL A 33 -6.45 0.75 -15.19
N LEU A 34 -7.13 0.36 -14.10
CA LEU A 34 -8.58 0.44 -14.00
C LEU A 34 -9.06 1.90 -14.00
N SER A 35 -8.48 2.76 -13.17
CA SER A 35 -8.85 4.17 -13.06
C SER A 35 -8.54 4.95 -14.34
N SER A 36 -7.59 4.52 -15.16
CA SER A 36 -7.27 5.11 -16.46
C SER A 36 -8.27 4.72 -17.53
N LYS A 37 -9.06 3.65 -17.34
CA LYS A 37 -10.17 3.32 -18.23
C LYS A 37 -11.35 4.23 -17.91
N SER A 38 -11.74 5.07 -18.87
CA SER A 38 -12.89 5.98 -18.72
C SER A 38 -14.23 5.26 -18.53
N PHE A 39 -14.32 3.99 -18.93
CA PHE A 39 -15.50 3.14 -18.76
C PHE A 39 -15.09 1.81 -18.13
N LEU A 40 -15.30 1.70 -16.82
CA LEU A 40 -15.15 0.45 -16.08
C LEU A 40 -16.46 -0.33 -16.12
N THR A 41 -16.36 -1.60 -16.48
CA THR A 41 -17.46 -2.57 -16.34
C THR A 41 -17.80 -2.81 -14.86
N GLU A 42 -18.97 -3.40 -14.56
CA GLU A 42 -19.36 -3.70 -13.17
C GLU A 42 -18.35 -4.59 -12.43
N ASP A 43 -17.82 -5.61 -13.11
CA ASP A 43 -16.73 -6.45 -12.63
C ASP A 43 -15.48 -5.62 -12.30
N GLU A 44 -15.07 -4.73 -13.21
CA GLU A 44 -13.90 -3.89 -13.00
C GLU A 44 -14.09 -2.84 -11.89
N LYS A 45 -15.31 -2.31 -11.70
CA LYS A 45 -15.63 -1.43 -10.56
C LYS A 45 -15.57 -2.19 -9.24
N LEU A 46 -16.00 -3.45 -9.23
CA LEU A 46 -15.87 -4.32 -8.06
C LEU A 46 -14.38 -4.58 -7.78
N GLU A 47 -13.61 -4.91 -8.81
CA GLU A 47 -12.18 -5.15 -8.71
C GLU A 47 -11.42 -3.90 -8.23
N GLU A 48 -11.76 -2.71 -8.73
CA GLU A 48 -11.21 -1.43 -8.26
C GLU A 48 -11.48 -1.23 -6.76
N ARG A 49 -12.72 -1.50 -6.30
CA ARG A 49 -13.09 -1.37 -4.88
C ARG A 49 -12.31 -2.36 -4.01
N GLU A 50 -12.17 -3.60 -4.45
CA GLU A 50 -11.42 -4.63 -3.74
C GLU A 50 -9.92 -4.29 -3.70
N ILE A 51 -9.35 -3.79 -4.79
CA ILE A 51 -7.98 -3.30 -4.83
C ILE A 51 -7.80 -2.09 -3.90
N LYS A 52 -8.75 -1.14 -3.86
CA LYS A 52 -8.74 -0.01 -2.92
C LYS A 52 -8.74 -0.47 -1.48
N LYS A 53 -9.59 -1.43 -1.11
CA LYS A 53 -9.61 -2.04 0.23
C LYS A 53 -8.27 -2.69 0.55
N ARG A 54 -7.74 -3.49 -0.37
CA ARG A 54 -6.48 -4.21 -0.17
C ARG A 54 -5.30 -3.23 -0.02
N LYS A 55 -5.28 -2.17 -0.83
CA LYS A 55 -4.34 -1.06 -0.73
C LYS A 55 -4.45 -0.36 0.64
N LEU A 56 -5.68 -0.10 1.11
CA LEU A 56 -5.91 0.49 2.43
C LEU A 56 -5.38 -0.42 3.55
N ALA A 57 -5.65 -1.72 3.48
CA ALA A 57 -5.15 -2.70 4.45
C ALA A 57 -3.61 -2.80 4.44
N LEU A 58 -2.98 -2.73 3.25
CA LEU A 58 -1.52 -2.68 3.12
C LEU A 58 -0.95 -1.40 3.75
N LYS A 59 -1.59 -0.25 3.50
CA LYS A 59 -1.20 1.03 4.11
C LYS A 59 -1.36 0.97 5.64
N ASP A 60 -2.44 0.39 6.14
CA ASP A 60 -2.70 0.19 7.56
C ASP A 60 -1.60 -0.67 8.21
N ARG A 61 -1.25 -1.80 7.59
CA ARG A 61 -0.12 -2.64 8.05
C ARG A 61 1.22 -1.89 8.03
N MET A 62 1.48 -1.10 6.99
CA MET A 62 2.67 -0.24 6.94
C MET A 62 2.66 0.79 8.08
N TYR A 63 1.50 1.35 8.40
CA TYR A 63 1.34 2.30 9.51
C TYR A 63 1.55 1.63 10.88
N VAL A 64 1.05 0.41 11.08
CA VAL A 64 1.33 -0.37 12.30
C VAL A 64 2.83 -0.62 12.46
N LEU A 65 3.53 -1.01 11.39
CA LEU A 65 4.99 -1.17 11.43
C LEU A 65 5.70 0.15 11.75
N MET A 66 5.28 1.25 11.13
CA MET A 66 5.78 2.59 11.43
C MET A 66 5.54 2.98 12.89
N THR A 67 4.36 2.73 13.43
CA THR A 67 4.02 3.05 14.82
C THR A 67 4.80 2.19 15.80
N GLN A 68 4.97 0.89 15.53
CA GLN A 68 5.80 0.01 16.36
C GLN A 68 7.25 0.47 16.36
N PHE A 69 7.79 0.88 15.21
CA PHE A 69 9.16 1.38 15.12
C PHE A 69 9.35 2.73 15.83
N ARG A 70 8.29 3.56 15.88
CA ARG A 70 8.31 4.88 16.54
C ARG A 70 8.03 4.81 18.04
N GLY A 71 7.22 3.85 18.48
CA GLY A 71 6.84 3.61 19.88
C GLY A 71 7.73 2.61 20.61
N GLY A 72 8.48 1.79 19.88
CA GLY A 72 9.54 0.93 20.41
C GLY A 72 10.87 1.67 20.52
N LYS A 73 10.98 2.56 21.51
CA LYS A 73 12.25 3.05 22.05
C LYS A 73 12.20 2.98 23.56
#